data_AF-A0AA37KDA8-F1
#
_entry.id   AF-A0AA37KDA8-F1
#
_cell.length_a   1.000
_cell.length_b   1.000
_cell.length_c   1.000
_cell.angle_alpha   90.00
_cell.angle_beta   90.00
_cell.angle_gamma   90.00
#
_symmetry.space_group_name_H-M   'P 1'
#
loop_
_entity.id
_entity.type
_entity.pdbx_description
1 polymer ?
#
loop_
_entity_poly.entity_id
_entity_poly.type
_entity_poly.pdbx_seq_one_letter_code
_entity_poly.pdbx_strand_id
1 'polypeptide(L)'
;MWIVAITGFCFGIAFAGVVYRLRMWNNAGKELRARKALEKAVRWIFERRTLKNESLDALLLESVACGCHLDDLLERRIALFTTECCYPPGKPFHLFGITMAYLYPYLPKDRQLLEEDRMIGEKLYNFKRGEYVPGLENEICALFERLGLEKGGYTLLCMPASNWERTEIRYRRLSSDLSTRMNWTDGFGTLIPVSREPVHLTGRRRPMGTEDFMLDKRMLKGKKIVLLDDLLTTGMTVLSVASLLRDAGLTPVAAVFVGRTIEKAVRWQDLAAR
;
A
#
# COMPACT_ATOMS: atom_id res chain seq x y z
N MET A 1 -18.32 -24.14 -26.70
CA MET A 1 -18.77 -24.69 -25.39
C MET A 1 -17.98 -24.22 -24.16
N TRP A 2 -16.85 -23.51 -24.29
CA TRP A 2 -16.07 -23.01 -23.13
C TRP A 2 -16.50 -21.62 -22.62
N ILE A 3 -17.21 -20.84 -23.43
CA ILE A 3 -17.65 -19.47 -23.07
C ILE A 3 -18.82 -19.50 -22.08
N VAL A 4 -19.69 -20.52 -22.14
CA VAL A 4 -20.87 -20.64 -21.26
C VAL A 4 -20.50 -21.06 -19.82
N ALA A 5 -19.40 -21.82 -19.65
CA ALA A 5 -18.92 -22.22 -18.33
C ALA A 5 -18.24 -21.06 -17.57
N ILE A 6 -17.56 -20.15 -18.28
CA ILE A 6 -16.91 -18.97 -17.69
C ILE A 6 -17.96 -17.93 -17.30
N THR A 7 -19.00 -17.73 -18.13
CA THR A 7 -20.10 -16.80 -17.79
C THR A 7 -20.95 -17.30 -16.61
N GLY A 8 -21.19 -18.62 -16.51
CA GLY A 8 -21.89 -19.21 -15.35
C GLY A 8 -21.08 -19.13 -14.04
N PHE A 9 -19.75 -19.26 -14.12
CA PHE A 9 -18.86 -19.21 -12.95
C PHE A 9 -18.64 -17.77 -12.44
N CYS A 10 -18.53 -16.79 -13.33
CA CYS A 10 -18.51 -15.37 -12.97
C CYS A 10 -19.85 -14.92 -12.36
N PHE A 11 -20.98 -15.41 -12.88
CA PHE A 11 -22.29 -15.20 -12.26
C PHE A 11 -22.38 -15.84 -10.87
N GLY A 12 -21.82 -17.04 -10.66
CA GLY A 12 -21.79 -17.70 -9.35
C GLY A 12 -21.00 -16.94 -8.29
N ILE A 13 -19.94 -16.20 -8.66
CA ILE A 13 -19.11 -15.41 -7.73
C ILE A 13 -19.74 -14.04 -7.44
N ALA A 14 -20.30 -13.37 -8.45
CA ALA A 14 -21.13 -12.18 -8.23
C ALA A 14 -22.36 -12.53 -7.36
N PHE A 15 -22.95 -13.71 -7.58
CA PHE A 15 -24.01 -14.27 -6.75
C PHE A 15 -23.51 -14.62 -5.35
N ALA A 16 -22.26 -15.08 -5.17
CA ALA A 16 -21.69 -15.28 -3.84
C ALA A 16 -21.53 -13.95 -3.09
N GLY A 17 -21.06 -12.88 -3.75
CA GLY A 17 -20.98 -11.53 -3.16
C GLY A 17 -22.35 -10.90 -2.86
N VAL A 18 -23.36 -11.16 -3.71
CA VAL A 18 -24.76 -10.73 -3.49
C VAL A 18 -25.43 -11.57 -2.39
N VAL A 19 -25.23 -12.88 -2.37
CA VAL A 19 -25.71 -13.79 -1.32
C VAL A 19 -25.02 -13.48 0.01
N TYR A 20 -23.75 -13.09 0.00
CA TYR A 20 -23.00 -12.62 1.17
C TYR A 20 -23.60 -11.32 1.71
N ARG A 21 -23.86 -10.32 0.85
CA ARG A 21 -24.58 -9.08 1.24
C ARG A 21 -26.00 -9.33 1.72
N LEU A 22 -26.73 -10.30 1.16
CA LEU A 22 -28.11 -10.62 1.53
C LEU A 22 -28.25 -11.53 2.76
N ARG A 23 -27.23 -12.33 3.12
CA ARG A 23 -27.29 -13.28 4.26
C ARG A 23 -26.83 -12.73 5.60
N MET A 24 -26.30 -11.52 5.66
CA MET A 24 -25.80 -10.87 6.90
C MET A 24 -26.90 -10.43 7.88
N TRP A 25 -28.12 -10.95 7.74
CA TRP A 25 -29.21 -10.70 8.70
C TRP A 25 -29.43 -11.93 9.60
N ASN A 26 -28.88 -11.86 10.83
CA ASN A 26 -29.20 -12.66 12.02
C ASN A 26 -29.01 -14.19 11.96
N ASN A 27 -27.78 -14.69 12.21
CA ASN A 27 -27.51 -15.89 13.05
C ASN A 27 -26.02 -16.32 13.07
N ALA A 28 -25.40 -16.37 14.25
CA ALA A 28 -23.96 -16.67 14.46
C ALA A 28 -23.48 -18.04 13.94
N GLY A 29 -24.33 -19.08 13.97
CA GLY A 29 -23.94 -20.44 13.51
C GLY A 29 -23.82 -20.59 11.99
N LYS A 30 -24.50 -19.74 11.20
CA LYS A 30 -24.38 -19.72 9.73
C LYS A 30 -23.15 -18.95 9.27
N GLU A 31 -22.67 -18.01 10.08
CA GLU A 31 -21.52 -17.16 9.80
C GLU A 31 -20.21 -17.96 9.68
N LEU A 32 -19.95 -18.89 10.62
CA LEU A 32 -18.74 -19.71 10.60
C LEU A 32 -18.65 -20.63 9.36
N ARG A 33 -19.77 -21.23 8.93
CA ARG A 33 -19.79 -22.06 7.72
C ARG A 33 -19.58 -21.23 6.46
N ALA A 34 -20.17 -20.04 6.40
CA ALA A 34 -20.00 -19.13 5.27
C ALA A 34 -18.54 -18.66 5.16
N ARG A 35 -17.91 -18.28 6.28
CA ARG A 35 -16.48 -17.92 6.33
C ARG A 35 -15.59 -19.05 5.80
N LYS A 36 -15.77 -20.28 6.29
CA LYS A 36 -15.00 -21.45 5.82
C LYS A 36 -15.21 -21.75 4.33
N ALA A 37 -16.43 -21.59 3.83
CA ALA A 37 -16.72 -21.79 2.41
C ALA A 37 -16.06 -20.73 1.52
N LEU A 38 -16.10 -19.46 1.93
CA LEU A 38 -15.43 -18.36 1.26
C LEU A 38 -13.91 -18.55 1.26
N GLU A 39 -13.32 -18.90 2.40
CA GLU A 39 -11.89 -19.17 2.52
C GLU A 39 -11.43 -20.26 1.53
N LYS A 40 -12.18 -21.37 1.47
CA LYS A 40 -11.89 -22.48 0.53
C LYS A 40 -12.00 -22.04 -0.93
N ALA A 41 -13.00 -21.23 -1.26
CA ALA A 41 -13.18 -20.71 -2.61
C ALA A 41 -12.05 -19.77 -3.02
N VAL A 42 -11.66 -18.82 -2.15
CA VAL A 42 -10.57 -17.87 -2.43
C VAL A 42 -9.23 -18.59 -2.60
N ARG A 43 -8.90 -19.53 -1.70
CA ARG A 43 -7.69 -20.37 -1.81
C ARG A 43 -7.63 -21.10 -3.16
N TRP A 44 -8.72 -21.75 -3.53
CA TRP A 44 -8.81 -22.48 -4.79
C TRP A 44 -8.66 -21.56 -6.03
N ILE A 45 -9.25 -20.36 -6.00
CA ILE A 45 -9.12 -19.36 -7.07
C ILE A 45 -7.67 -18.86 -7.16
N PHE A 46 -7.04 -18.55 -6.03
CA PHE A 46 -5.67 -18.04 -5.96
C PHE A 46 -4.68 -19.07 -6.52
N GLU A 47 -4.82 -20.33 -6.13
CA GLU A 47 -4.01 -21.45 -6.63
C GLU A 47 -4.13 -21.65 -8.13
N ARG A 48 -5.32 -21.44 -8.71
CA ARG A 48 -5.56 -21.61 -10.15
C ARG A 48 -5.34 -20.34 -10.99
N ARG A 49 -5.13 -19.18 -10.36
CA ARG A 49 -4.97 -17.87 -11.02
C ARG A 49 -6.08 -17.57 -12.05
N THR A 50 -7.33 -17.92 -11.74
CA THR A 50 -8.45 -17.88 -12.71
C THR A 50 -9.07 -16.50 -12.87
N LEU A 51 -8.97 -15.64 -11.85
CA LEU A 51 -9.53 -14.29 -11.88
C LEU A 51 -8.53 -13.27 -12.42
N LYS A 52 -9.08 -12.20 -13.01
CA LYS A 52 -8.32 -10.97 -13.24
C LYS A 52 -7.79 -10.43 -11.91
N ASN A 53 -6.65 -9.77 -11.97
CA ASN A 53 -5.95 -9.26 -10.79
C ASN A 53 -6.85 -8.39 -9.90
N GLU A 54 -7.63 -7.48 -10.47
CA GLU A 54 -8.54 -6.60 -9.73
C GLU A 54 -9.66 -7.37 -9.01
N SER A 55 -10.22 -8.40 -9.65
CA SER A 55 -11.28 -9.22 -9.03
C SER A 55 -10.73 -10.08 -7.90
N LEU A 56 -9.50 -10.57 -8.04
CA LEU A 56 -8.81 -11.31 -6.98
C LEU A 56 -8.50 -10.39 -5.79
N ASP A 57 -8.03 -9.17 -6.07
CA ASP A 57 -7.73 -8.18 -5.04
C ASP A 57 -8.99 -7.79 -4.26
N ALA A 58 -10.12 -7.54 -4.94
CA ALA A 58 -11.40 -7.27 -4.29
C ALA A 58 -11.85 -8.44 -3.39
N LEU A 59 -11.72 -9.68 -3.87
CA LEU A 59 -12.08 -10.87 -3.12
C LEU A 59 -11.19 -11.07 -1.86
N LEU A 60 -9.88 -10.86 -1.99
CA LEU A 60 -8.95 -10.90 -0.86
C LEU A 60 -9.30 -9.82 0.18
N LEU A 61 -9.68 -8.62 -0.25
CA LEU A 61 -10.09 -7.55 0.66
C LEU A 61 -11.41 -7.84 1.37
N GLU A 62 -12.42 -8.35 0.66
CA GLU A 62 -13.67 -8.80 1.27
C GLU A 62 -13.42 -9.93 2.28
N SER A 63 -12.44 -10.81 2.00
CA SER A 63 -12.08 -11.88 2.90
C SER A 63 -11.49 -11.38 4.23
N VAL A 64 -10.71 -10.30 4.20
CA VAL A 64 -10.19 -9.66 5.42
C VAL A 64 -11.34 -9.04 6.21
N ALA A 65 -12.26 -8.34 5.53
CA ALA A 65 -13.43 -7.73 6.17
C ALA A 65 -14.38 -8.76 6.81
N CYS A 66 -14.49 -9.98 6.26
CA CYS A 66 -15.26 -11.07 6.89
C CYS A 66 -14.58 -11.74 8.08
N GLY A 67 -13.35 -11.35 8.42
CA GLY A 67 -12.54 -12.02 9.43
C GLY A 67 -12.14 -13.44 9.03
N CYS A 68 -11.88 -13.65 7.73
CA CYS A 68 -11.43 -14.92 7.19
C CYS A 68 -9.87 -14.97 7.21
N HIS A 69 -9.29 -16.12 7.57
CA HIS A 69 -7.84 -16.26 7.77
C HIS A 69 -7.10 -16.49 6.45
N LEU A 70 -6.93 -15.43 5.65
CA LEU A 70 -6.25 -15.45 4.35
C LEU A 70 -5.03 -14.53 4.28
N ASP A 71 -4.46 -14.17 5.43
CA ASP A 71 -3.31 -13.27 5.52
C ASP A 71 -2.12 -13.80 4.71
N ASP A 72 -1.92 -15.12 4.65
CA ASP A 72 -0.86 -15.77 3.87
C ASP A 72 -1.02 -15.58 2.36
N LEU A 73 -2.26 -15.65 1.84
CA LEU A 73 -2.52 -15.39 0.43
C LEU A 73 -2.38 -13.91 0.10
N LEU A 74 -2.80 -13.04 1.01
CA LEU A 74 -2.67 -11.61 0.87
C LEU A 74 -1.19 -11.21 0.83
N GLU A 75 -0.40 -11.67 1.79
CA GLU A 75 1.06 -11.49 1.82
C GLU A 75 1.71 -12.04 0.54
N ARG A 76 1.33 -13.24 0.10
CA ARG A 76 1.85 -13.82 -1.13
C ARG A 76 1.49 -13.00 -2.35
N ARG A 77 0.26 -12.47 -2.43
CA ARG A 77 -0.20 -11.61 -3.52
C ARG A 77 0.65 -10.35 -3.62
N ILE A 78 0.87 -9.72 -2.47
CA ILE A 78 1.64 -8.50 -2.31
C ILE A 78 3.11 -8.73 -2.66
N ALA A 79 3.67 -9.85 -2.19
CA ALA A 79 5.03 -10.26 -2.52
C ALA A 79 5.18 -10.44 -4.04
N LEU A 80 4.33 -11.26 -4.68
CA LEU A 80 4.35 -11.44 -6.14
C LEU A 80 4.22 -10.12 -6.89
N PHE A 81 3.35 -9.24 -6.41
CA PHE A 81 3.17 -7.92 -7.00
C PHE A 81 4.41 -7.03 -6.86
N THR A 82 5.09 -7.06 -5.72
CA THR A 82 6.21 -6.16 -5.41
C THR A 82 7.58 -6.72 -5.77
N THR A 83 7.77 -8.03 -5.88
CA THR A 83 9.08 -8.65 -6.17
C THR A 83 9.20 -9.13 -7.62
N GLU A 84 8.16 -9.74 -8.19
CA GLU A 84 8.23 -10.30 -9.56
C GLU A 84 7.99 -9.23 -10.64
N CYS A 85 7.17 -8.21 -10.35
CA CYS A 85 6.83 -7.17 -11.31
C CYS A 85 7.81 -5.99 -11.19
N CYS A 86 8.81 -5.93 -12.08
CA CYS A 86 9.71 -4.79 -12.20
C CYS A 86 9.00 -3.59 -12.84
N TYR A 87 8.10 -2.93 -12.09
CA TYR A 87 7.47 -1.69 -12.56
C TYR A 87 8.53 -0.61 -12.76
N PRO A 88 8.51 0.10 -13.90
CA PRO A 88 9.41 1.22 -14.11
C PRO A 88 9.18 2.30 -13.05
N PRO A 89 10.26 2.86 -12.50
CA PRO A 89 10.16 3.98 -11.59
C PRO A 89 9.44 5.19 -12.22
N GLY A 90 8.65 5.89 -11.42
CA GLY A 90 7.84 7.01 -11.87
C GLY A 90 6.66 6.66 -12.80
N LYS A 91 6.48 5.37 -13.16
CA LYS A 91 5.27 4.90 -13.84
C LYS A 91 4.24 4.41 -12.80
N PRO A 92 2.94 4.67 -13.03
CA PRO A 92 1.89 4.15 -12.16
C PRO A 92 1.79 2.63 -12.26
N PHE A 93 1.50 1.99 -11.14
CA PHE A 93 1.03 0.62 -11.05
C PHE A 93 -0.10 0.54 -10.01
N HIS A 94 -0.94 -0.48 -10.09
CA HIS A 94 -2.15 -0.56 -9.27
C HIS A 94 -2.13 -1.80 -8.41
N LEU A 95 -2.37 -1.63 -7.10
CA LEU A 95 -2.50 -2.74 -6.16
C LEU A 95 -3.66 -2.42 -5.21
N PHE A 96 -4.63 -3.33 -5.13
CA PHE A 96 -5.84 -3.15 -4.32
C PHE A 96 -6.63 -1.85 -4.61
N GLY A 97 -6.68 -1.45 -5.89
CA GLY A 97 -7.38 -0.24 -6.34
C GLY A 97 -6.66 1.07 -6.00
N ILE A 98 -5.45 1.01 -5.44
CA ILE A 98 -4.62 2.16 -5.11
C ILE A 98 -3.61 2.36 -6.23
N THR A 99 -3.53 3.57 -6.78
CA THR A 99 -2.49 3.92 -7.76
C THR A 99 -1.18 4.20 -7.04
N MET A 100 -0.14 3.48 -7.40
CA MET A 100 1.15 3.54 -6.75
C MET A 100 2.24 3.98 -7.71
N ALA A 101 3.22 4.73 -7.22
CA ALA A 101 4.46 4.99 -7.93
C ALA A 101 5.59 5.33 -6.97
N TYR A 102 6.83 5.18 -7.43
CA TYR A 102 8.01 5.46 -6.62
C TYR A 102 9.10 6.20 -7.39
N LEU A 103 9.98 6.89 -6.68
CA LEU A 103 11.06 7.69 -7.27
C LEU A 103 12.39 6.96 -7.47
N TYR A 104 12.78 5.99 -6.66
CA TYR A 104 14.09 5.32 -6.81
C TYR A 104 14.04 3.81 -6.57
N PRO A 105 14.79 2.95 -7.28
CA PRO A 105 14.89 1.53 -7.04
C PRO A 105 15.99 1.33 -6.01
N TYR A 106 15.61 0.83 -4.86
CA TYR A 106 16.52 0.65 -3.75
C TYR A 106 17.00 -0.79 -3.69
N LEU A 107 18.30 -0.99 -3.81
CA LEU A 107 18.94 -2.27 -3.51
C LEU A 107 19.46 -2.23 -2.07
N PRO A 108 19.12 -3.22 -1.21
CA PRO A 108 19.61 -3.26 0.17
C PRO A 108 21.14 -3.26 0.26
N LYS A 109 21.67 -2.64 1.32
CA LYS A 109 23.10 -2.30 1.50
C LYS A 109 24.06 -3.47 1.27
N ASP A 110 23.71 -4.67 1.71
CA ASP A 110 24.47 -5.91 1.56
C ASP A 110 24.53 -6.42 0.11
N ARG A 111 23.66 -5.91 -0.77
CA ARG A 111 23.56 -6.27 -2.18
C ARG A 111 23.96 -5.14 -3.13
N GLN A 112 24.33 -3.96 -2.64
CA GLN A 112 24.70 -2.82 -3.49
C GLN A 112 26.01 -3.08 -4.23
N LEU A 113 25.92 -3.23 -5.55
CA LEU A 113 27.07 -3.55 -6.40
C LEU A 113 27.60 -2.30 -7.10
N LEU A 114 26.70 -1.47 -7.63
CA LEU A 114 27.02 -0.29 -8.42
C LEU A 114 27.17 0.97 -7.55
N GLU A 115 27.87 1.99 -8.04
CA GLU A 115 27.95 3.29 -7.39
C GLU A 115 26.57 3.96 -7.29
N GLU A 116 25.76 3.85 -8.35
CA GLU A 116 24.38 4.34 -8.38
C GLU A 116 23.53 3.72 -7.26
N ASP A 117 23.69 2.43 -6.96
CA ASP A 117 22.98 1.76 -5.86
C ASP A 117 23.31 2.40 -4.50
N ARG A 118 24.59 2.74 -4.29
CA ARG A 118 25.08 3.37 -3.06
C ARG A 118 24.55 4.79 -2.93
N MET A 119 24.56 5.56 -4.02
CA MET A 119 24.01 6.92 -4.07
C MET A 119 22.51 6.94 -3.74
N ILE A 120 21.73 6.02 -4.31
CA ILE A 120 20.29 5.90 -4.00
C ILE A 120 20.09 5.48 -2.54
N GLY A 121 20.89 4.54 -2.06
CA GLY A 121 20.90 4.14 -0.66
C GLY A 121 21.13 5.33 0.27
N GLU A 122 22.17 6.12 0.00
CA GLU A 122 22.50 7.32 0.77
C GLU A 122 21.36 8.35 0.75
N LYS A 123 20.75 8.63 -0.41
CA LYS A 123 19.57 9.50 -0.50
C LYS A 123 18.44 9.05 0.45
N LEU A 124 18.14 7.75 0.49
CA LEU A 124 17.09 7.19 1.37
C LEU A 124 17.49 7.21 2.85
N TYR A 125 18.77 6.98 3.18
CA TYR A 125 19.24 7.07 4.56
C TYR A 125 19.23 8.51 5.07
N ASN A 126 19.64 9.47 4.24
CA ASN A 126 19.61 10.88 4.57
C ASN A 126 18.16 11.39 4.72
N PHE A 127 17.24 10.94 3.85
CA PHE A 127 15.80 11.15 4.06
C PHE A 127 15.34 10.69 5.45
N LYS A 128 15.75 9.49 5.87
CA LYS A 128 15.38 8.93 7.18
C LYS A 128 15.92 9.74 8.37
N ARG A 129 16.92 10.59 8.14
CA ARG A 129 17.51 11.54 9.09
C ARG A 129 16.96 12.97 8.95
N GLY A 130 16.03 13.21 8.03
CA GLY A 130 15.50 14.55 7.74
C GLY A 130 16.43 15.41 6.87
N GLU A 131 17.47 14.82 6.29
CA GLU A 131 18.53 15.49 5.52
C GLU A 131 18.37 15.20 4.00
N TYR A 132 17.18 15.37 3.43
CA TYR A 132 16.98 15.06 2.01
C TYR A 132 17.59 16.11 1.07
N VAL A 133 18.01 15.63 -0.11
CA VAL A 133 18.63 16.45 -1.16
C VAL A 133 17.66 17.56 -1.60
N PRO A 134 18.12 18.81 -1.73
CA PRO A 134 17.30 19.89 -2.27
C PRO A 134 16.66 19.49 -3.60
N GLY A 135 15.36 19.72 -3.74
CA GLY A 135 14.61 19.37 -4.95
C GLY A 135 13.92 18.01 -4.92
N LEU A 136 14.09 17.19 -3.87
CA LEU A 136 13.28 15.97 -3.70
C LEU A 136 11.78 16.29 -3.75
N GLU A 137 11.37 17.40 -3.12
CA GLU A 137 10.00 17.90 -3.18
C GLU A 137 9.53 18.20 -4.60
N ASN A 138 10.44 18.65 -5.50
CA ASN A 138 10.12 18.86 -6.92
C ASN A 138 9.87 17.53 -7.62
N GLU A 139 10.72 16.52 -7.35
CA GLU A 139 10.57 15.19 -7.93
C GLU A 139 9.26 14.52 -7.48
N ILE A 140 8.90 14.66 -6.20
CA ILE A 140 7.64 14.13 -5.66
C ILE A 140 6.43 14.87 -6.27
N CYS A 141 6.45 16.21 -6.35
CA CYS A 141 5.38 16.97 -7.01
C CYS A 141 5.22 16.56 -8.49
N ALA A 142 6.32 16.44 -9.23
CA ALA A 142 6.29 15.98 -10.62
C ALA A 142 5.77 14.54 -10.73
N LEU A 143 5.98 13.71 -9.72
CA LEU A 143 5.37 12.39 -9.65
C LEU A 143 3.87 12.47 -9.40
N PHE A 144 3.39 13.32 -8.49
CA PHE A 144 1.96 13.55 -8.29
C PHE A 144 1.25 14.00 -9.57
N GLU A 145 1.83 14.95 -10.30
CA GLU A 145 1.31 15.44 -11.57
C GLU A 145 1.25 14.34 -12.63
N ARG A 146 2.31 13.51 -12.75
CA ARG A 146 2.32 12.35 -13.66
C ARG A 146 1.26 11.30 -13.33
N LEU A 147 0.87 11.20 -12.06
CA LEU A 147 -0.23 10.35 -11.61
C LEU A 147 -1.62 10.96 -11.86
N GLY A 148 -1.70 12.16 -12.45
CA GLY A 148 -2.96 12.87 -12.65
C GLY A 148 -3.56 13.40 -11.35
N LEU A 149 -2.75 13.61 -10.32
CA LEU A 149 -3.21 14.19 -9.06
C LEU A 149 -3.20 15.71 -9.19
N GLU A 150 -4.39 16.28 -9.37
CA GLU A 150 -4.59 17.72 -9.58
C GLU A 150 -4.25 18.54 -8.32
N LYS A 151 -4.11 19.85 -8.50
CA LYS A 151 -4.01 20.78 -7.37
C LYS A 151 -5.37 20.91 -6.68
N GLY A 152 -5.38 20.88 -5.35
CA GLY A 152 -6.61 20.93 -4.54
C GLY A 152 -7.40 19.63 -4.47
N GLY A 153 -8.25 19.49 -3.45
CA GLY A 153 -9.17 18.35 -3.32
C GLY A 153 -8.58 17.07 -2.70
N TYR A 154 -7.31 17.10 -2.27
CA TYR A 154 -6.64 15.97 -1.62
C TYR A 154 -6.13 16.32 -0.22
N THR A 155 -5.96 15.29 0.60
CA THR A 155 -5.22 15.32 1.87
C THR A 155 -4.00 14.41 1.75
N LEU A 156 -2.82 14.96 2.05
CA LEU A 156 -1.57 14.20 2.09
C LEU A 156 -1.41 13.55 3.47
N LEU A 157 -1.26 12.22 3.50
CA LEU A 157 -0.94 11.47 4.71
C LEU A 157 0.44 10.83 4.57
N CYS A 158 1.35 11.19 5.47
CA CYS A 158 2.65 10.54 5.54
C CYS A 158 2.56 9.27 6.39
N MET A 159 3.10 8.17 5.89
CA MET A 159 3.15 6.89 6.60
C MET A 159 4.13 6.99 7.76
N PRO A 160 3.68 6.75 9.01
CA PRO A 160 4.56 6.88 10.16
C PRO A 160 5.76 5.95 10.10
N ALA A 161 6.88 6.44 10.60
CA ALA A 161 8.00 5.61 10.97
C ALA A 161 7.68 4.79 12.23
N SER A 162 8.69 4.10 12.77
CA SER A 162 8.52 3.24 13.95
C SER A 162 8.10 3.98 15.23
N ASN A 163 8.30 5.30 15.30
CA ASN A 163 7.91 6.14 16.43
C ASN A 163 7.64 7.58 15.95
N TRP A 164 7.09 8.41 16.83
CA TRP A 164 6.72 9.79 16.52
C TRP A 164 7.94 10.65 16.14
N GLU A 165 9.01 10.61 16.93
CA GLU A 165 10.23 11.41 16.70
C GLU A 165 10.81 11.19 15.30
N ARG A 166 10.93 9.92 14.87
CA ARG A 166 11.41 9.58 13.53
C ARG A 166 10.42 9.98 12.45
N THR A 167 9.12 9.93 12.74
CA THR A 167 8.08 10.36 11.81
C THR A 167 8.17 11.87 11.58
N GLU A 168 8.34 12.64 12.65
CA GLU A 168 8.49 14.09 12.62
C GLU A 168 9.73 14.53 11.86
N ILE A 169 10.89 13.93 12.18
CA ILE A 169 12.16 14.18 11.48
C ILE A 169 12.02 13.94 9.96
N ARG A 170 11.35 12.85 9.56
CA ARG A 170 11.21 12.48 8.15
C ARG A 170 10.24 13.37 7.40
N TYR A 171 9.07 13.63 7.99
CA TYR A 171 7.92 14.06 7.21
C TYR A 171 7.37 15.44 7.57
N ARG A 172 7.69 16.03 8.73
CA ARG A 172 7.02 17.28 9.15
C ARG A 172 7.21 18.40 8.14
N ARG A 173 8.46 18.69 7.78
CA ARG A 173 8.82 19.70 6.78
C ARG A 173 8.30 19.33 5.40
N LEU A 174 8.57 18.09 4.98
CA LEU A 174 8.22 17.62 3.64
C LEU A 174 6.71 17.64 3.37
N SER A 175 5.89 17.20 4.33
CA SER A 175 4.43 17.19 4.21
C SER A 175 3.88 18.60 4.04
N SER A 176 4.41 19.56 4.81
CA SER A 176 4.05 20.98 4.70
C SER A 176 4.41 21.56 3.33
N ASP A 177 5.65 21.31 2.87
CA ASP A 177 6.16 21.82 1.59
C ASP A 177 5.34 21.26 0.41
N LEU A 178 5.12 19.95 0.38
CA LEU A 178 4.32 19.28 -0.67
C LEU A 178 2.87 19.74 -0.66
N SER A 179 2.24 19.81 0.52
CA SER A 179 0.85 20.22 0.64
C SER A 179 0.64 21.65 0.18
N THR A 180 1.55 22.57 0.53
CA THR A 180 1.51 23.96 0.08
C THR A 180 1.60 24.06 -1.44
N ARG A 181 2.54 23.35 -2.06
CA ARG A 181 2.75 23.39 -3.52
C ARG A 181 1.59 22.80 -4.31
N MET A 182 0.99 21.73 -3.80
CA MET A 182 -0.14 21.06 -4.43
C MET A 182 -1.49 21.68 -4.06
N ASN A 183 -1.52 22.69 -3.17
CA ASN A 183 -2.75 23.21 -2.58
C ASN A 183 -3.59 22.09 -1.92
N TRP A 184 -2.93 21.11 -1.30
CA TRP A 184 -3.55 20.00 -0.59
C TRP A 184 -3.63 20.30 0.89
N THR A 185 -4.44 19.52 1.60
CA THR A 185 -4.48 19.57 3.06
C THR A 185 -3.30 18.80 3.63
N ASP A 186 -2.48 19.47 4.43
CA ASP A 186 -1.43 18.80 5.21
C ASP A 186 -2.09 17.95 6.30
N GLY A 187 -2.05 16.63 6.11
CA GLY A 187 -2.57 15.66 7.06
C GLY A 187 -1.49 15.09 7.99
N PHE A 188 -0.29 15.68 8.04
CA PHE A 188 0.74 15.25 8.99
C PHE A 188 0.20 15.20 10.43
N GLY A 189 0.46 14.09 11.13
CA GLY A 189 -0.08 13.84 12.47
C GLY A 189 -1.50 13.27 12.52
N THR A 190 -2.17 13.09 11.38
CA THR A 190 -3.48 12.41 11.32
C THR A 190 -3.33 10.89 11.47
N LEU A 191 -2.24 10.34 10.92
CA LEU A 191 -1.86 8.94 11.10
C LEU A 191 -0.69 8.90 12.10
N ILE A 192 -0.91 8.31 13.27
CA ILE A 192 0.01 8.35 14.40
C ILE A 192 0.52 6.94 14.67
N PRO A 193 1.83 6.72 14.79
CA PRO A 193 2.35 5.41 15.17
C PRO A 193 2.03 5.14 16.65
N VAL A 194 1.48 3.97 16.93
CA VAL A 194 1.40 3.46 18.30
C VAL A 194 2.80 2.98 18.69
N SER A 195 3.31 3.48 19.82
CA SER A 195 4.66 3.16 20.29
C SER A 195 4.86 1.65 20.42
N ARG A 196 6.01 1.15 19.93
CA ARG A 196 6.38 -0.26 20.00
C ARG A 196 7.59 -0.43 20.90
N GLU A 197 7.70 -1.62 21.49
CA GLU A 197 8.99 -2.09 21.96
C GLU A 197 9.95 -2.27 20.78
N PRO A 198 11.16 -1.68 20.84
CA PRO A 198 12.14 -1.80 19.79
C PRO A 198 12.50 -3.26 19.45
N VAL A 199 12.72 -3.53 18.16
CA VAL A 199 13.11 -4.86 17.65
C VAL A 199 14.36 -5.43 18.32
N HIS A 200 15.29 -4.57 18.78
CA HIS A 200 16.49 -5.00 19.50
C HIS A 200 16.20 -5.57 20.89
N LEU A 201 15.04 -5.27 21.49
CA LEU A 201 14.60 -5.84 22.76
C LEU A 201 13.79 -7.12 22.57
N THR A 202 12.99 -7.20 21.50
CA THR A 202 12.06 -8.31 21.26
C THR A 202 12.60 -9.40 20.34
N GLY A 203 13.66 -9.12 19.57
CA GLY A 203 14.24 -10.02 18.57
C GLY A 203 13.34 -10.32 17.37
N ARG A 204 12.10 -9.81 17.35
CA ARG A 204 11.08 -10.12 16.33
C ARG A 204 10.84 -8.92 15.44
N ARG A 205 11.23 -9.02 14.16
CA ARG A 205 10.76 -8.10 13.11
C ARG A 205 9.34 -8.51 12.73
N ARG A 206 8.33 -7.81 13.25
CA ARG A 206 6.95 -7.90 12.76
C ARG A 206 6.66 -6.72 11.81
N PRO A 207 6.01 -6.95 10.65
CA PRO A 207 5.48 -5.88 9.80
C PRO A 207 4.52 -4.96 10.60
N MET A 208 4.28 -3.75 10.09
CA MET A 208 3.30 -2.87 10.71
C MET A 208 1.88 -3.33 10.37
N GLY A 209 1.07 -3.61 11.39
CA GLY A 209 -0.35 -3.94 11.30
C GLY A 209 -1.24 -2.72 11.55
N THR A 210 -2.56 -2.89 11.44
CA THR A 210 -3.54 -1.82 11.68
C THR A 210 -3.51 -1.32 13.12
N GLU A 211 -3.26 -2.21 14.08
CA GLU A 211 -3.15 -1.96 15.51
C GLU A 211 -1.94 -1.07 15.89
N ASP A 212 -1.00 -0.94 14.97
CA ASP A 212 0.18 -0.11 15.16
C ASP A 212 -0.01 1.36 14.77
N PHE A 213 -1.24 1.73 14.37
CA PHE A 213 -1.57 3.07 13.94
C PHE A 213 -2.86 3.56 14.59
N MET A 214 -2.87 4.84 14.95
CA MET A 214 -4.09 5.56 15.31
C MET A 214 -4.41 6.57 14.21
N LEU A 215 -5.71 6.69 13.90
CA LEU A 215 -6.21 7.58 12.85
C LEU A 215 -7.12 8.66 13.45
N ASP A 216 -6.71 9.92 13.36
CA ASP A 216 -7.56 11.07 13.69
C ASP A 216 -8.44 11.49 12.50
N LYS A 217 -9.69 11.05 12.51
CA LYS A 217 -10.62 11.23 11.38
C LYS A 217 -11.09 12.67 11.19
N ARG A 218 -10.80 13.60 12.11
CA ARG A 218 -11.34 14.98 12.09
C ARG A 218 -10.97 15.73 10.81
N MET A 219 -9.78 15.49 10.27
CA MET A 219 -9.22 16.20 9.12
C MET A 219 -9.48 15.53 7.76
N LEU A 220 -10.19 14.38 7.73
CA LEU A 220 -10.28 13.51 6.55
C LEU A 220 -11.62 13.55 5.81
N LYS A 221 -12.62 14.28 6.32
CA LYS A 221 -13.97 14.29 5.70
C LYS A 221 -13.97 14.97 4.33
N GLY A 222 -14.55 14.30 3.34
CA GLY A 222 -14.86 14.86 2.02
C GLY A 222 -13.67 15.07 1.08
N LYS A 223 -12.47 14.55 1.41
CA LYS A 223 -11.25 14.70 0.61
C LYS A 223 -10.70 13.36 0.15
N LYS A 224 -10.07 13.36 -1.03
CA LYS A 224 -9.33 12.19 -1.53
C LYS A 224 -8.01 12.06 -0.76
N ILE A 225 -7.60 10.84 -0.46
CA ILE A 225 -6.40 10.60 0.36
C ILE A 225 -5.24 10.14 -0.52
N VAL A 226 -4.09 10.79 -0.36
CA VAL A 226 -2.82 10.38 -0.97
C VAL A 226 -1.85 10.01 0.14
N LEU A 227 -1.29 8.80 0.06
CA LEU A 227 -0.27 8.32 1.00
C LEU A 227 1.13 8.67 0.50
N LEU A 228 2.03 9.04 1.39
CA LEU A 228 3.46 9.22 1.13
C LEU A 228 4.27 8.37 2.10
N ASP A 229 5.17 7.54 1.59
CA ASP A 229 6.08 6.72 2.40
C ASP A 229 7.51 6.80 1.88
N ASP A 230 8.47 6.40 2.70
CA ASP A 230 9.88 6.46 2.34
C ASP A 230 10.28 5.31 1.43
N LEU A 231 9.81 4.09 1.71
CA LEU A 231 10.29 2.90 1.03
C LEU A 231 9.21 1.82 0.90
N LEU A 232 8.77 1.57 -0.33
CA LEU A 232 7.97 0.40 -0.65
C LEU A 232 8.84 -0.86 -0.60
N THR A 233 8.66 -1.69 0.42
CA THR A 233 9.34 -3.00 0.49
C THR A 233 8.42 -4.11 0.04
N THR A 234 7.47 -4.51 0.88
CA THR A 234 6.43 -5.49 0.51
C THR A 234 5.15 -4.78 0.10
N GLY A 235 4.77 -3.67 0.74
CA GLY A 235 3.46 -3.03 0.55
C GLY A 235 2.43 -3.39 1.63
N MET A 236 2.81 -4.22 2.61
CA MET A 236 1.95 -4.55 3.77
C MET A 236 1.52 -3.29 4.53
N THR A 237 2.45 -2.37 4.81
CA THR A 237 2.15 -1.12 5.54
C THR A 237 1.07 -0.30 4.83
N VAL A 238 1.13 -0.22 3.49
CA VAL A 238 0.14 0.48 2.66
C VAL A 238 -1.23 -0.14 2.84
N LEU A 239 -1.31 -1.47 2.86
CA LEU A 239 -2.58 -2.16 3.04
C LEU A 239 -3.15 -2.04 4.44
N SER A 240 -2.32 -2.14 5.47
CA SER A 240 -2.78 -1.96 6.85
C SER A 240 -3.39 -0.57 7.01
N VAL A 241 -2.71 0.47 6.53
CA VAL A 241 -3.27 1.83 6.56
C VAL A 241 -4.49 1.98 5.67
N ALA A 242 -4.50 1.38 4.47
CA ALA A 242 -5.69 1.39 3.61
C ALA A 242 -6.89 0.67 4.25
N SER A 243 -6.66 -0.39 5.04
CA SER A 243 -7.69 -1.05 5.83
C SER A 243 -8.22 -0.12 6.92
N LEU A 244 -7.33 0.48 7.70
CA LEU A 244 -7.68 1.44 8.76
C LEU A 244 -8.49 2.63 8.23
N LEU A 245 -8.13 3.13 7.04
CA LEU A 245 -8.86 4.20 6.35
C LEU A 245 -10.24 3.70 5.88
N ARG A 246 -10.35 2.47 5.36
CA ARG A 246 -11.62 1.88 4.92
C ARG A 246 -12.59 1.64 6.07
N ASP A 247 -12.09 1.22 7.23
CA ASP A 247 -12.88 1.13 8.46
C ASP A 247 -13.36 2.51 8.93
N ALA A 248 -12.72 3.58 8.47
CA ALA A 248 -13.15 4.96 8.64
C ALA A 248 -14.06 5.50 7.53
N GLY A 249 -14.45 4.67 6.55
CA GLY A 249 -15.24 5.06 5.38
C GLY A 249 -14.45 5.83 4.32
N LEU A 250 -13.12 5.73 4.35
CA LEU A 250 -12.21 6.45 3.46
C LEU A 250 -11.43 5.45 2.60
N THR A 251 -10.99 5.84 1.41
CA THR A 251 -10.13 4.98 0.58
C THR A 251 -9.02 5.83 -0.03
N PRO A 252 -7.74 5.45 0.16
CA PRO A 252 -6.65 6.15 -0.50
C PRO A 252 -6.74 5.93 -2.01
N VAL A 253 -6.59 7.02 -2.77
CA VAL A 253 -6.61 6.97 -4.24
C VAL A 253 -5.22 6.73 -4.83
N ALA A 254 -4.19 7.14 -4.09
CA ALA A 254 -2.80 6.94 -4.47
C ALA A 254 -1.87 6.73 -3.28
N ALA A 255 -0.75 6.04 -3.51
CA ALA A 255 0.38 5.93 -2.60
C ALA A 255 1.70 6.16 -3.33
N VAL A 256 2.48 7.14 -2.87
CA VAL A 256 3.74 7.53 -3.48
C VAL A 256 4.90 7.20 -2.54
N PHE A 257 6.01 6.72 -3.11
CA PHE A 257 7.18 6.29 -2.36
C PHE A 257 8.45 7.00 -2.82
N VAL A 258 9.33 7.37 -1.90
CA VAL A 258 10.66 7.86 -2.28
C VAL A 258 11.47 6.72 -2.90
N GLY A 259 11.43 5.53 -2.32
CA GLY A 259 12.11 4.35 -2.84
C GLY A 259 11.19 3.15 -2.98
N ARG A 260 11.63 2.16 -3.77
CA ARG A 260 11.08 0.81 -3.76
C ARG A 260 12.21 -0.21 -3.70
N THR A 261 12.15 -1.13 -2.74
CA THR A 261 13.10 -2.23 -2.64
C THR A 261 12.98 -3.15 -3.86
N ILE A 262 14.12 -3.47 -4.48
CA ILE A 262 14.21 -4.41 -5.60
C ILE A 262 15.12 -5.59 -5.24
N GLU A 263 14.97 -6.71 -5.95
CA GLU A 263 15.72 -7.94 -5.65
C GLU A 263 17.05 -8.06 -6.40
N LYS A 264 17.14 -7.46 -7.59
CA LYS A 264 18.30 -7.58 -8.48
C LYS A 264 18.88 -6.20 -8.76
N ALA A 265 20.21 -6.11 -8.81
CA ALA A 265 20.87 -4.90 -9.29
C ALA A 265 20.45 -4.64 -10.74
N VAL A 266 20.07 -3.40 -11.01
CA VAL A 266 19.59 -2.91 -12.30
C VAL A 266 20.04 -1.46 -12.42
N ARG A 267 20.42 -1.04 -13.63
CA ARG A 267 20.68 0.39 -13.85
C ARG A 267 19.36 1.13 -13.81
N TRP A 268 19.36 2.28 -13.16
CA TRP A 268 18.18 3.14 -13.08
C TRP A 268 17.63 3.48 -14.46
N GLN A 269 18.51 3.82 -15.41
CA GLN A 269 18.12 4.23 -16.76
C GLN A 269 17.42 3.09 -17.51
N ASP A 270 17.89 1.85 -17.32
CA ASP A 270 17.32 0.67 -17.99
C ASP A 270 15.91 0.36 -17.49
N LEU A 271 15.64 0.60 -16.20
CA LEU A 271 14.29 0.47 -15.65
C LEU A 271 13.39 1.61 -16.08
N ALA A 272 13.87 2.86 -16.07
CA ALA A 272 13.09 4.04 -16.42
C ALA A 272 12.70 4.11 -17.91
N ALA A 273 13.46 3.43 -18.79
CA ALA A 273 13.21 3.36 -20.22
C ALA A 273 12.13 2.33 -20.62
N ARG A 274 11.66 1.49 -19.69
CA ARG A 274 10.58 0.51 -19.89
C ARG A 274 9.20 1.13 -19.67
#